data_AF-A0A0X3P821-F1
#
_entry.id   AF-A0A0X3P821-F1
#
_cell.length_a   1.000
_cell.length_b   1.000
_cell.length_c   1.000
_cell.angle_alpha   90.00
_cell.angle_beta   90.00
_cell.angle_gamma   90.00
#
_symmetry.space_group_name_H-M   'P 1'
#
loop_
_entity.id
_entity.type
_entity.pdbx_description
1 polymer ?
#
loop_
_entity_poly.entity_id
_entity_poly.type
_entity_poly.pdbx_seq_one_letter_code
_entity_poly.pdbx_strand_id
1 'polypeptide(L)'
;MSSRYGPRPVGTDGTDFKHRERVAQQYNQSPLFKRRIRTVLYLQVSVWLLIVAKLLPELCIRFGFVSKNFMRKWSLPPADLWEYAWAAGSIFPVIFSYLSLPKNKVSLMRISLLGHVTFGIVPIAVGCFQKSFELINFYYTRLSTYNFFGFPFIVLVYIFFSVCVQLHFFTLFFGYKLLGMWSRVSTKNK
;
A
#
# COMPACT_ATOMS: atom_id res chain seq x y z
N MET A 1 28.55 8.62 21.84
CA MET A 1 29.14 9.41 22.95
C MET A 1 28.59 10.81 22.86
N SER A 2 27.64 11.17 23.75
CA SER A 2 27.32 12.59 23.97
C SER A 2 28.44 13.16 24.83
N SER A 3 29.03 14.27 24.41
CA SER A 3 30.06 14.95 25.20
C SER A 3 29.41 15.44 26.50
N ARG A 4 29.88 14.90 27.64
CA ARG A 4 29.41 15.25 29.00
C ARG A 4 29.74 16.69 29.41
N TYR A 5 30.43 17.46 28.56
CA TYR A 5 30.97 18.81 28.80
C TYR A 5 30.78 19.78 27.62
N GLY A 6 29.77 19.58 26.77
CA GLY A 6 29.38 20.62 25.80
C GLY A 6 28.75 21.82 26.53
N PRO A 7 28.98 23.07 26.09
CA PRO A 7 28.37 24.25 26.70
C PRO A 7 26.86 24.05 26.78
N ARG A 8 26.31 24.10 28.00
CA ARG A 8 24.86 24.11 28.17
C ARG A 8 24.37 25.41 27.54
N PRO A 9 23.34 25.40 26.69
CA PRO A 9 22.81 26.63 26.12
C PRO A 9 22.48 27.58 27.27
N VAL A 10 23.10 28.75 27.24
CA VAL A 10 22.77 29.89 28.12
C VAL A 10 21.26 30.07 28.05
N GLY A 11 20.62 30.33 29.18
CA GLY A 11 19.16 30.47 29.27
C GLY A 11 18.61 31.25 28.09
N THR A 12 17.59 30.70 27.43
CA THR A 12 17.07 31.27 26.18
C THR A 12 16.47 32.64 26.42
N ASP A 13 17.02 33.64 25.74
CA ASP A 13 16.51 35.01 25.61
C ASP A 13 15.18 35.11 24.83
N GLY A 14 14.57 33.95 24.51
CA GLY A 14 13.33 33.85 23.75
C GLY A 14 13.50 34.05 22.25
N THR A 15 14.69 34.39 21.73
CA THR A 15 14.90 34.63 20.29
C THR A 15 14.91 33.34 19.47
N ASP A 16 15.10 32.18 20.11
CA ASP A 16 15.13 30.86 19.47
C ASP A 16 13.75 30.20 19.35
N PHE A 17 12.67 30.89 19.72
CA PHE A 17 11.31 30.33 19.74
C PHE A 17 10.91 29.73 18.38
N LYS A 18 11.19 30.43 17.27
CA LYS A 18 10.89 29.95 15.91
C LYS A 18 11.64 28.65 15.58
N HIS A 19 12.86 28.49 16.09
CA HIS A 19 13.64 27.28 15.90
C HIS A 19 13.05 26.12 16.70
N ARG A 20 12.71 26.36 17.97
CA ARG A 20 12.11 25.36 18.87
C ARG A 20 10.75 24.88 18.36
N GLU A 21 9.90 25.79 17.89
CA GLU A 21 8.60 25.45 17.31
C GLU A 21 8.75 24.57 16.05
N ARG A 22 9.67 24.94 15.15
CA ARG A 22 9.90 24.17 13.92
C ARG A 22 10.41 22.75 14.20
N VAL A 23 11.29 22.61 15.19
CA VAL A 23 11.80 21.31 15.63
C VAL A 23 10.70 20.50 16.32
N ALA A 24 9.93 21.11 17.24
CA ALA A 24 8.83 20.46 17.94
C ALA A 24 7.73 19.96 16.99
N GLN A 25 7.39 20.74 15.95
CA GLN A 25 6.45 20.31 14.91
C GLN A 25 6.94 19.06 14.17
N GLN A 26 8.22 18.97 13.82
CA GLN A 26 8.78 17.78 13.16
C GLN A 26 8.77 16.55 14.08
N TYR A 27 9.08 16.73 15.36
CA TYR A 27 9.04 15.65 16.37
C TYR A 27 7.62 15.15 16.65
N ASN A 28 6.60 16.00 16.55
CA ASN A 28 5.20 15.59 16.71
C ASN A 28 4.60 14.99 15.43
N GLN A 29 4.95 15.52 14.24
CA GLN A 29 4.33 15.09 12.99
C GLN A 29 4.92 13.80 12.41
N SER A 30 6.24 13.58 12.53
CA SER A 30 6.84 12.37 11.95
C SER A 30 6.30 11.07 12.57
N PRO A 31 6.20 10.93 13.91
CA PRO A 31 5.62 9.73 14.52
C PRO A 31 4.16 9.50 14.12
N LEU A 32 3.36 10.57 14.02
CA LEU A 32 1.96 10.49 13.58
C LEU A 32 1.87 9.91 12.15
N PHE A 33 2.64 10.44 11.21
CA PHE A 33 2.64 9.95 9.83
C PHE A 33 3.21 8.53 9.72
N LYS A 34 4.22 8.17 10.53
CA LYS A 34 4.72 6.78 10.61
C LYS A 34 3.66 5.81 11.12
N ARG A 35 2.84 6.20 12.10
CA ARG A 35 1.74 5.38 12.60
C ARG A 35 0.67 5.20 11.51
N ARG A 36 0.27 6.30 10.86
CA ARG A 36 -0.74 6.28 9.79
C ARG A 36 -0.31 5.41 8.61
N ILE A 37 0.91 5.60 8.08
CA ILE A 37 1.40 4.77 6.98
C ILE A 37 1.47 3.30 7.40
N ARG A 38 1.90 2.98 8.63
CA ARG A 38 1.92 1.60 9.13
C ARG A 38 0.52 0.97 9.14
N THR A 39 -0.50 1.69 9.58
CA THR A 39 -1.89 1.23 9.52
C THR A 39 -2.31 0.94 8.07
N VAL A 40 -2.00 1.84 7.13
CA VAL A 40 -2.32 1.64 5.71
C VAL A 40 -1.58 0.44 5.13
N LEU A 41 -0.32 0.22 5.50
CA LEU A 41 0.45 -0.96 5.07
C LEU A 41 -0.19 -2.27 5.59
N TYR A 42 -0.69 -2.30 6.82
CA TYR A 42 -1.41 -3.46 7.34
C TYR A 42 -2.71 -3.72 6.58
N LEU A 43 -3.44 -2.67 6.20
CA LEU A 43 -4.64 -2.81 5.36
C LEU A 43 -4.28 -3.32 3.96
N GLN A 44 -3.18 -2.84 3.36
CA GLN A 44 -2.71 -3.36 2.08
C GLN A 44 -2.32 -4.84 2.14
N VAL A 45 -1.62 -5.26 3.20
CA VAL A 45 -1.32 -6.70 3.43
C VAL A 45 -2.61 -7.50 3.58
N SER A 46 -3.62 -6.96 4.27
CA SER A 46 -4.90 -7.64 4.45
C SER A 46 -5.62 -7.85 3.11
N VAL A 47 -5.69 -6.82 2.27
CA VAL A 47 -6.26 -6.91 0.92
C VAL A 47 -5.45 -7.84 0.02
N TRP A 48 -4.12 -7.80 0.12
CA TRP A 48 -3.23 -8.71 -0.59
C TRP A 48 -3.49 -10.17 -0.22
N LEU A 49 -3.65 -10.47 1.07
CA LEU A 49 -3.97 -11.82 1.55
C LEU A 49 -5.30 -12.33 0.99
N LEU A 50 -6.31 -11.47 0.83
CA LEU A 50 -7.59 -11.85 0.22
C LEU A 50 -7.42 -12.28 -1.25
N ILE A 51 -6.62 -11.54 -2.03
CA ILE A 51 -6.34 -11.91 -3.41
C ILE A 51 -5.49 -13.18 -3.47
N VAL A 52 -4.46 -13.31 -2.64
CA VAL A 52 -3.65 -14.55 -2.59
C VAL A 52 -4.52 -15.74 -2.22
N ALA A 53 -5.44 -15.61 -1.25
CA ALA A 53 -6.38 -16.67 -0.90
C ALA A 53 -7.30 -17.05 -2.06
N LYS A 54 -7.72 -16.08 -2.89
CA LYS A 54 -8.47 -16.34 -4.14
C LYS A 54 -7.60 -17.10 -5.17
N LEU A 55 -6.34 -16.70 -5.35
CA LEU A 55 -5.44 -17.26 -6.37
C LEU A 55 -4.86 -18.63 -6.00
N LEU A 56 -4.69 -18.90 -4.70
CA LEU A 56 -3.99 -20.06 -4.18
C LEU A 56 -4.59 -21.39 -4.64
N PRO A 57 -5.92 -21.61 -4.63
CA PRO A 57 -6.51 -22.83 -5.18
C PRO A 57 -6.15 -23.09 -6.65
N GLU A 58 -6.13 -22.06 -7.49
CA GLU A 58 -5.79 -22.21 -8.91
C GLU A 58 -4.30 -22.56 -9.09
N LEU A 59 -3.42 -21.93 -8.31
CA LEU A 59 -1.99 -22.26 -8.26
C LEU A 59 -1.75 -23.70 -7.79
N CYS A 60 -2.42 -24.14 -6.72
CA CYS A 60 -2.32 -25.49 -6.20
C CYS A 60 -2.76 -26.55 -7.21
N ILE A 61 -3.78 -26.26 -8.05
CA ILE A 61 -4.17 -27.16 -9.15
C ILE A 61 -3.07 -27.23 -10.21
N ARG A 62 -2.46 -26.09 -10.59
CA ARG A 62 -1.37 -26.07 -11.57
C ARG A 62 -0.14 -26.87 -11.13
N PHE A 63 0.16 -26.87 -9.83
CA PHE A 63 1.26 -27.66 -9.25
C PHE A 63 0.85 -29.10 -8.88
N GLY A 64 -0.40 -29.50 -9.10
CA GLY A 64 -0.86 -30.86 -8.84
C GLY A 64 -1.17 -31.18 -7.37
N PHE A 65 -1.20 -30.18 -6.48
CA PHE A 65 -1.50 -30.37 -5.05
C PHE A 65 -2.98 -30.55 -4.76
N VAL A 66 -3.88 -30.03 -5.62
CA VAL A 66 -5.33 -30.02 -5.40
C VAL A 66 -6.09 -30.47 -6.66
N SER A 67 -7.19 -31.22 -6.47
CA SER A 67 -8.06 -31.65 -7.57
C SER A 67 -8.98 -30.53 -8.06
N LYS A 68 -9.28 -30.53 -9.36
CA LYS A 68 -10.23 -29.60 -10.02
C LYS A 68 -11.63 -29.62 -9.38
N ASN A 69 -12.01 -30.71 -8.72
CA ASN A 69 -13.28 -30.84 -8.01
C ASN A 69 -13.42 -29.84 -6.85
N PHE A 70 -12.31 -29.41 -6.24
CA PHE A 70 -12.30 -28.42 -5.17
C PHE A 70 -12.83 -27.07 -5.66
N MET A 71 -12.33 -26.57 -6.80
CA MET A 71 -12.78 -25.29 -7.39
C MET A 71 -14.26 -25.30 -7.75
N ARG A 72 -14.76 -26.43 -8.27
CA ARG A 72 -16.19 -26.58 -8.64
C ARG A 72 -17.11 -26.46 -7.43
N LYS A 73 -16.68 -26.96 -6.26
CA LYS A 73 -17.46 -26.88 -5.01
C LYS A 73 -17.63 -25.45 -4.50
N TRP A 74 -16.62 -24.60 -4.69
CA TRP A 74 -16.58 -23.23 -4.14
C TRP A 74 -16.95 -22.15 -5.17
N SER A 75 -17.31 -22.53 -6.40
CA SER A 75 -17.72 -21.63 -7.49
C SER A 75 -16.79 -20.42 -7.63
N LEU A 76 -15.49 -20.61 -7.47
CA LEU A 76 -14.52 -19.51 -7.53
C LEU A 76 -14.38 -19.04 -8.97
N PRO A 77 -14.53 -17.73 -9.25
CA PRO A 77 -14.30 -17.21 -10.59
C PRO A 77 -12.82 -17.36 -10.96
N PRO A 78 -12.53 -17.62 -12.25
CA PRO A 78 -11.16 -17.77 -12.72
C PRO A 78 -10.35 -16.49 -12.46
N ALA A 79 -9.04 -16.63 -12.28
CA ALA A 79 -8.16 -15.48 -12.10
C ALA A 79 -7.67 -14.93 -13.43
N ASP A 80 -7.70 -13.60 -13.54
CA ASP A 80 -7.13 -12.89 -14.69
C ASP A 80 -5.64 -12.57 -14.49
N LEU A 81 -4.92 -12.31 -15.58
CA LEU A 81 -3.49 -12.00 -15.56
C LEU A 81 -3.13 -10.78 -14.69
N TRP A 82 -4.01 -9.77 -14.64
CA TRP A 82 -3.78 -8.58 -13.82
C TRP A 82 -3.77 -8.90 -12.32
N GLU A 83 -4.54 -9.90 -11.87
CA GLU A 83 -4.59 -10.32 -10.47
C GLU A 83 -3.26 -10.95 -10.06
N TYR A 84 -2.72 -11.82 -10.91
CA TYR A 84 -1.40 -12.42 -10.70
C TYR A 84 -0.30 -11.36 -10.69
N ALA A 85 -0.32 -10.43 -11.66
CA ALA A 85 0.65 -9.35 -11.73
C ALA A 85 0.59 -8.44 -10.50
N TRP A 86 -0.62 -8.09 -10.05
CA TRP A 86 -0.83 -7.27 -8.86
C TRP A 86 -0.40 -8.00 -7.59
N ALA A 87 -0.79 -9.26 -7.40
CA ALA A 87 -0.42 -10.04 -6.23
C ALA A 87 1.10 -10.25 -6.13
N ALA A 88 1.77 -10.58 -7.24
CA ALA A 88 3.22 -10.75 -7.24
C ALA A 88 3.95 -9.41 -7.01
N GLY A 89 3.51 -8.32 -7.62
CA GLY A 89 4.20 -7.04 -7.59
C GLY A 89 3.94 -6.18 -6.35
N SER A 90 2.70 -6.13 -5.86
CA SER A 90 2.25 -5.12 -4.87
C SER A 90 2.82 -5.32 -3.46
N ILE A 91 3.38 -6.50 -3.15
CA ILE A 91 3.98 -6.80 -1.84
C ILE A 91 5.37 -6.15 -1.66
N PHE A 92 6.17 -6.02 -2.71
CA PHE A 92 7.53 -5.45 -2.61
C PHE A 92 7.53 -3.98 -2.14
N PRO A 93 6.70 -3.09 -2.70
CA PRO A 93 6.60 -1.70 -2.24
C PRO A 93 6.22 -1.59 -0.76
N VAL A 94 5.35 -2.49 -0.27
CA VAL A 94 4.92 -2.56 1.13
C VAL A 94 6.10 -2.90 2.04
N ILE A 95 6.88 -3.92 1.67
CA ILE A 95 8.06 -4.34 2.42
C ILE A 95 9.07 -3.19 2.50
N PHE A 96 9.40 -2.56 1.37
CA PHE A 96 10.33 -1.42 1.35
C PHE A 96 9.81 -0.23 2.15
N SER A 97 8.50 0.04 2.11
CA SER A 97 7.85 1.08 2.92
C SER A 97 8.09 0.80 4.39
N TYR A 98 7.77 -0.41 4.85
CA TYR A 98 7.91 -0.81 6.25
C TYR A 98 9.36 -0.72 6.74
N LEU A 99 10.31 -1.25 5.96
CA LEU A 99 11.74 -1.24 6.27
C LEU A 99 12.35 0.18 6.31
N SER A 100 11.71 1.14 5.65
CA SER A 100 12.16 2.54 5.68
C SER A 100 11.86 3.26 6.99
N LEU A 101 10.82 2.85 7.73
CA LEU A 101 10.27 3.58 8.89
C LEU A 101 11.17 3.62 10.13
N PRO A 102 11.86 2.53 10.56
CA PRO A 102 12.59 2.53 11.83
C PRO A 102 13.78 3.50 11.84
N LYS A 103 14.55 3.52 10.73
CA LYS A 103 15.77 4.34 10.60
C LYS A 103 15.61 5.52 9.64
N ASN A 104 14.39 5.91 9.28
CA ASN A 104 14.11 7.01 8.35
C ASN A 104 14.89 6.89 7.02
N LYS A 105 14.96 5.68 6.45
CA LYS A 105 15.79 5.42 5.26
C LYS A 105 15.14 6.04 4.01
N VAL A 106 15.63 7.23 3.63
CA VAL A 106 15.13 8.03 2.51
C VAL A 106 15.15 7.26 1.18
N SER A 107 16.22 6.50 0.89
CA SER A 107 16.34 5.72 -0.35
C SER A 107 15.25 4.65 -0.46
N LEU A 108 15.03 3.87 0.60
CA LEU A 108 13.99 2.84 0.64
C LEU A 108 12.58 3.44 0.51
N MET A 109 12.32 4.60 1.13
CA MET A 109 11.04 5.29 0.97
C MET A 109 10.81 5.72 -0.49
N ARG A 110 11.84 6.22 -1.19
CA ARG A 110 11.72 6.58 -2.62
C ARG A 110 11.41 5.36 -3.50
N ILE A 111 12.12 4.25 -3.29
CA ILE A 111 11.90 2.99 -4.01
C ILE A 111 10.49 2.47 -3.74
N SER A 112 10.04 2.52 -2.48
CA SER A 112 8.68 2.13 -2.11
C SER A 112 7.61 2.98 -2.79
N LEU A 113 7.76 4.30 -2.80
CA LEU A 113 6.82 5.21 -3.46
C LEU A 113 6.71 4.94 -4.96
N LEU A 114 7.86 4.77 -5.65
CA LEU A 114 7.87 4.39 -7.06
C LEU A 114 7.18 3.04 -7.27
N GLY A 115 7.49 2.05 -6.42
CA GLY A 115 6.90 0.73 -6.47
C GLY A 115 5.38 0.72 -6.27
N HIS A 116 4.83 1.58 -5.40
CA HIS A 116 3.38 1.69 -5.23
C HIS A 116 2.68 2.22 -6.49
N VAL A 117 3.34 3.09 -7.25
CA VAL A 117 2.82 3.54 -8.55
C VAL A 117 2.89 2.40 -9.57
N THR A 118 4.07 1.80 -9.77
CA THR A 118 4.30 0.85 -10.86
C THR A 118 3.71 -0.53 -10.62
N PHE A 119 3.80 -1.07 -9.39
CA PHE A 119 3.33 -2.42 -9.06
C PHE A 119 2.02 -2.42 -8.26
N GLY A 120 1.59 -1.27 -7.76
CA GLY A 120 0.30 -1.10 -7.09
C GLY A 120 -0.77 -0.56 -8.04
N ILE A 121 -0.64 0.72 -8.43
CA ILE A 121 -1.68 1.43 -9.18
C ILE A 121 -1.80 0.92 -10.64
N VAL A 122 -0.70 0.71 -11.35
CA VAL A 122 -0.75 0.34 -12.78
C VAL A 122 -1.50 -1.00 -13.02
N PRO A 123 -1.21 -2.11 -12.32
CA PRO A 123 -1.97 -3.35 -12.52
C PRO A 123 -3.45 -3.22 -12.20
N ILE A 124 -3.80 -2.40 -11.19
CA ILE A 124 -5.21 -2.10 -10.85
C ILE A 124 -5.89 -1.30 -11.96
N ALA A 125 -5.21 -0.32 -12.55
CA ALA A 125 -5.73 0.45 -13.67
C ALA A 125 -5.96 -0.45 -14.91
N VAL A 126 -5.03 -1.36 -15.20
CA VAL A 126 -5.17 -2.35 -16.28
C VAL A 126 -6.37 -3.27 -16.02
N GLY A 127 -6.50 -3.82 -14.81
CA GLY A 127 -7.64 -4.66 -14.42
C GLY A 127 -8.98 -3.91 -14.54
N CYS A 128 -9.02 -2.65 -14.09
CA CYS A 128 -10.19 -1.78 -14.21
C CYS A 128 -10.60 -1.56 -15.67
N PHE A 129 -9.64 -1.32 -16.56
CA PHE A 129 -9.93 -1.18 -17.98
C PHE A 129 -10.43 -2.49 -18.60
N GLN A 130 -9.76 -3.62 -18.31
CA GLN A 130 -10.14 -4.94 -18.82
C GLN A 130 -11.56 -5.36 -18.39
N LYS A 131 -11.99 -4.95 -17.18
CA LYS A 131 -13.30 -5.28 -16.62
C LYS A 131 -14.40 -4.27 -16.92
N SER A 132 -14.09 -3.18 -17.60
CA SER A 132 -15.04 -2.10 -17.90
C SER A 132 -16.26 -2.57 -18.70
N PHE A 133 -16.03 -3.34 -19.77
CA PHE A 133 -17.12 -3.86 -20.60
C PHE A 133 -18.03 -4.82 -19.82
N GLU A 134 -17.46 -5.68 -18.98
CA GLU A 134 -18.21 -6.60 -18.13
C GLU A 134 -19.09 -5.83 -17.12
N LEU A 135 -18.57 -4.76 -16.53
CA LEU A 135 -19.34 -3.90 -15.63
C LEU A 135 -20.48 -3.19 -16.37
N ILE A 136 -20.22 -2.64 -17.56
CA ILE A 136 -21.23 -1.97 -18.37
C ILE A 136 -22.33 -2.95 -18.78
N ASN A 137 -21.96 -4.15 -19.22
CA ASN A 137 -22.92 -5.19 -19.57
C ASN A 137 -23.79 -5.58 -18.36
N PHE A 138 -23.17 -5.79 -17.19
CA PHE A 138 -23.89 -6.04 -15.95
C PHE A 138 -24.83 -4.88 -15.57
N TYR A 139 -24.42 -3.63 -15.79
CA TYR A 139 -25.24 -2.45 -15.50
C TYR A 139 -26.54 -2.46 -16.32
N TYR A 140 -26.47 -2.78 -17.61
CA TYR A 140 -27.64 -2.79 -18.49
C TYR A 140 -28.50 -4.05 -18.35
N THR A 141 -27.89 -5.23 -18.27
CA THR A 141 -28.63 -6.51 -18.33
C THR A 141 -28.99 -7.06 -16.95
N ARG A 142 -28.29 -6.62 -15.90
CA ARG A 142 -28.31 -7.23 -14.56
C ARG A 142 -27.87 -8.70 -14.52
N LEU A 143 -27.29 -9.20 -15.61
CA LEU A 143 -26.74 -10.55 -15.71
C LEU A 143 -25.26 -10.50 -15.37
N SER A 144 -24.85 -11.27 -14.37
CA SER A 144 -23.44 -11.41 -14.00
C SER A 144 -22.84 -12.65 -14.63
N THR A 145 -21.64 -12.52 -15.21
CA THR A 145 -20.87 -13.64 -15.74
C THR A 145 -20.56 -14.68 -14.67
N TYR A 146 -20.19 -14.19 -13.48
CA TYR A 146 -19.83 -15.01 -12.34
C TYR A 146 -20.46 -14.44 -11.07
N ASN A 147 -21.07 -15.30 -10.27
CA ASN A 147 -21.55 -14.96 -8.94
C ASN A 147 -20.62 -15.56 -7.89
N PHE A 148 -20.27 -14.76 -6.89
CA PHE A 148 -19.50 -15.18 -5.73
C PHE A 148 -20.40 -15.10 -4.50
N PHE A 149 -20.76 -16.26 -3.94
CA PHE A 149 -21.75 -16.39 -2.84
C PHE A 149 -23.07 -15.64 -3.09
N GLY A 150 -23.57 -15.70 -4.34
CA GLY A 150 -24.82 -15.03 -4.73
C GLY A 150 -24.68 -13.54 -5.05
N PHE A 151 -23.48 -12.96 -4.92
CA PHE A 151 -23.21 -11.58 -5.31
C PHE A 151 -22.54 -11.51 -6.69
N PRO A 152 -22.90 -10.53 -7.54
CA PRO A 152 -22.23 -10.31 -8.81
C PRO A 152 -20.74 -10.05 -8.60
N PHE A 153 -19.88 -10.93 -9.11
CA PHE A 153 -18.44 -10.86 -8.85
C PHE A 153 -17.83 -9.56 -9.38
N ILE A 154 -18.31 -9.08 -10.53
CA ILE A 154 -17.87 -7.83 -11.14
C ILE A 154 -18.02 -6.61 -10.20
N VAL A 155 -19.08 -6.58 -9.40
CA VAL A 155 -19.30 -5.49 -8.42
C VAL A 155 -18.27 -5.57 -7.30
N LEU A 156 -17.99 -6.78 -6.80
CA LEU A 156 -16.96 -7.00 -5.79
C LEU A 156 -15.56 -6.59 -6.29
N VAL A 157 -15.26 -6.87 -7.55
CA VAL A 157 -13.99 -6.47 -8.20
C VAL A 157 -13.84 -4.95 -8.25
N TYR A 158 -14.91 -4.20 -8.57
CA TYR A 158 -14.85 -2.72 -8.58
C TYR A 158 -14.77 -2.11 -7.16
N ILE A 159 -15.40 -2.73 -6.17
CA ILE A 159 -15.21 -2.37 -4.75
C ILE A 159 -13.73 -2.56 -4.38
N PHE A 160 -13.16 -3.71 -4.74
CA PHE A 160 -11.75 -4.00 -4.53
C PHE A 160 -10.83 -2.97 -5.21
N PHE A 161 -11.10 -2.59 -6.47
CA PHE A 161 -10.34 -1.54 -7.16
C PHE A 161 -10.37 -0.21 -6.40
N SER A 162 -11.56 0.23 -5.97
CA SER A 162 -11.72 1.47 -5.20
C SER A 162 -10.90 1.45 -3.91
N VAL A 163 -10.97 0.36 -3.14
CA VAL A 163 -10.19 0.17 -1.92
C VAL A 163 -8.69 0.18 -2.21
N CYS A 164 -8.22 -0.55 -3.22
CA CYS A 164 -6.81 -0.60 -3.57
C CYS A 164 -6.26 0.78 -3.96
N VAL A 165 -7.00 1.52 -4.77
CA VAL A 165 -6.65 2.88 -5.17
C VAL A 165 -6.51 3.78 -3.94
N GLN A 166 -7.50 3.78 -3.04
CA GLN A 166 -7.44 4.57 -1.80
C GLN A 166 -6.23 4.22 -0.93
N LEU A 167 -5.97 2.92 -0.72
CA LEU A 167 -4.84 2.46 0.08
C LEU A 167 -3.49 2.88 -0.52
N HIS A 168 -3.33 2.77 -1.84
CA HIS A 168 -2.10 3.22 -2.51
C HIS A 168 -1.95 4.74 -2.44
N PHE A 169 -3.01 5.51 -2.66
CA PHE A 169 -2.98 6.97 -2.53
C PHE A 169 -2.62 7.43 -1.12
N PHE A 170 -3.19 6.83 -0.07
CA PHE A 170 -2.83 7.18 1.31
C PHE A 170 -1.37 6.83 1.61
N THR A 171 -0.87 5.72 1.09
CA THR A 171 0.54 5.34 1.25
C THR A 171 1.47 6.35 0.57
N LEU A 172 1.15 6.74 -0.67
CA LEU A 172 1.89 7.76 -1.41
C LEU A 172 1.87 9.11 -0.68
N PHE A 173 0.70 9.53 -0.20
CA PHE A 173 0.54 10.79 0.52
C PHE A 173 1.37 10.83 1.81
N PHE A 174 1.23 9.83 2.69
CA PHE A 174 1.97 9.79 3.94
C PHE A 174 3.47 9.56 3.71
N GLY A 175 3.84 8.69 2.77
CA GLY A 175 5.23 8.43 2.42
C GLY A 175 5.92 9.67 1.84
N TYR A 176 5.24 10.44 0.98
CA TYR A 176 5.77 11.70 0.45
C TYR A 176 5.97 12.75 1.55
N LYS A 177 5.03 12.89 2.48
CA LYS A 177 5.20 13.78 3.66
C LYS A 177 6.39 13.35 4.53
N LEU A 178 6.54 12.06 4.79
CA LEU A 178 7.69 11.51 5.53
C LEU A 178 9.01 11.77 4.81
N LEU A 179 9.05 11.54 3.49
CA LEU A 179 10.23 11.79 2.67
C LEU A 179 10.68 13.26 2.72
N GLY A 180 9.73 14.18 2.64
CA GLY A 180 9.99 15.62 2.76
C GLY A 180 10.58 16.00 4.13
N MET A 181 10.08 15.41 5.21
CA MET A 181 10.61 15.64 6.56
C MET A 181 12.03 15.05 6.72
N TRP A 182 12.25 13.80 6.31
CA TRP A 182 13.54 13.12 6.50
C TRP A 182 14.65 13.71 5.62
N SER A 183 14.33 14.11 4.39
CA SER A 183 15.32 14.70 3.48
C SER A 183 15.85 16.04 4.01
N ARG A 184 14.99 16.87 4.62
CA ARG A 184 15.39 18.15 5.23
C ARG A 184 16.33 17.98 6.42
N VAL A 185 16.14 16.93 7.22
CA VAL A 185 17.01 16.62 8.36
C VAL A 185 18.37 16.11 7.88
N SER A 186 18.38 15.26 6.85
CA SER A 186 19.63 14.71 6.30
C SER A 186 20.55 15.77 5.70
N THR A 187 20.01 16.84 5.11
CA THR A 187 20.82 17.94 4.55
C THR A 187 21.35 18.88 5.62
N LYS A 188 20.71 18.96 6.80
CA LYS A 188 21.13 19.84 7.91
C LYS A 188 22.27 19.23 8.75
N ASN A 189 22.45 17.90 8.68
CA ASN A 189 23.49 17.16 9.40
C ASN A 189 24.73 16.85 8.53
N LYS A 190 24.75 17.32 7.29
CA LYS A 190 25.94 17.36 6.44
C LYS A 190 26.52 18.76 6.49
#